data_AF-A0A1Q3UQT6-F1
#
_entry.id   AF-A0A1Q3UQT6-F1
#
_cell.length_a   1.000
_cell.length_b   1.000
_cell.length_c   1.000
_cell.angle_alpha   90.00
_cell.angle_beta   90.00
_cell.angle_gamma   90.00
#
_symmetry.space_group_name_H-M   'P 1'
#
loop_
_entity.id
_entity.type
_entity.pdbx_description
1 polymer ?
#
loop_
_entity_poly.entity_id
_entity_poly.type
_entity_poly.pdbx_seq_one_letter_code
_entity_poly.pdbx_strand_id
1 'polypeptide(L)'
;MSLDEPSLARLMAASQRGDRAAYRALLGDCRTWLARYFARRIAPHQVDDLIQETLVSMHRKLATWDSDRAFLPWLAAIARYRWIDMLRRQRDEAELGDNDAAVGAEDEAVHARLSLDHLLALLPPKQAQAITLVKIEGASIAEASRICGQSESLVKVNIHRGLKKLSQYIESE
;
A
#
# COMPACT_ATOMS: atom_id res chain seq x y z
N MET A 1 -15.15 12.13 -16.00
CA MET A 1 -14.11 12.43 -14.99
C MET A 1 -12.94 11.51 -15.31
N SER A 2 -11.75 12.08 -15.42
CA SER A 2 -10.59 11.32 -15.90
C SER A 2 -9.75 10.90 -14.70
N LEU A 3 -9.65 9.58 -14.47
CA LEU A 3 -8.84 8.97 -13.41
C LEU A 3 -7.35 8.95 -13.78
N ASP A 4 -6.92 9.84 -14.69
CA ASP A 4 -5.54 9.95 -15.12
C ASP A 4 -4.73 10.76 -14.10
N GLU A 5 -3.46 10.36 -13.98
CA GLU A 5 -2.50 10.93 -13.05
C GLU A 5 -2.38 12.47 -13.13
N PRO A 6 -2.22 13.09 -14.32
CA PRO A 6 -2.20 14.55 -14.46
C PRO A 6 -3.44 15.26 -13.91
N SER A 7 -4.64 14.73 -14.21
CA SER A 7 -5.90 15.31 -13.71
C SER A 7 -5.99 15.28 -12.19
N LEU A 8 -5.68 14.13 -11.58
CA LEU A 8 -5.65 13.97 -10.12
C LEU A 8 -4.64 14.92 -9.46
N ALA A 9 -3.41 14.96 -9.98
CA ALA A 9 -2.35 15.82 -9.44
C ALA A 9 -2.74 17.30 -9.48
N ARG A 10 -3.39 17.75 -10.57
CA ARG A 10 -3.89 19.13 -10.70
C ARG A 10 -4.98 19.44 -9.66
N LEU A 11 -5.93 18.53 -9.45
CA LEU A 11 -6.98 18.69 -8.45
C LEU A 11 -6.39 18.71 -7.03
N MET A 12 -5.39 17.87 -6.75
CA MET A 12 -4.67 17.85 -5.47
C MET A 12 -3.94 19.18 -5.21
N ALA A 13 -3.20 19.69 -6.19
CA ALA A 13 -2.52 20.97 -6.06
C ALA A 13 -3.49 22.13 -5.82
N ALA A 14 -4.64 22.16 -6.50
CA ALA A 14 -5.68 23.15 -6.25
C ALA A 14 -6.31 23.00 -4.85
N SER A 15 -6.50 21.78 -4.39
CA SER A 15 -7.02 21.48 -3.05
C SER A 15 -6.08 21.98 -1.95
N GLN A 16 -4.75 21.84 -2.11
CA GLN A 16 -3.76 22.39 -1.19
C GLN A 16 -3.81 23.92 -1.09
N ARG A 17 -4.28 24.61 -2.14
CA ARG A 17 -4.50 26.07 -2.16
C ARG A 17 -5.87 26.49 -1.62
N GLY A 18 -6.68 25.56 -1.12
CA GLY A 18 -7.99 25.84 -0.52
C GLY A 18 -9.17 25.80 -1.50
N ASP A 19 -8.98 25.34 -2.73
CA ASP A 19 -10.09 25.18 -3.69
C ASP A 19 -11.01 24.03 -3.26
N ARG A 20 -12.17 24.41 -2.70
CA ARG A 20 -13.19 23.46 -2.22
C ARG A 20 -13.86 22.67 -3.35
N ALA A 21 -13.97 23.24 -4.55
CA ALA A 21 -14.59 22.54 -5.67
C ALA A 21 -13.63 21.48 -6.22
N ALA A 22 -12.34 21.82 -6.37
CA ALA A 22 -11.30 20.87 -6.73
C ALA A 22 -11.20 19.74 -5.70
N TYR A 23 -11.30 20.05 -4.41
CA TYR A 23 -11.24 19.03 -3.36
C TYR A 23 -12.42 18.05 -3.40
N ARG A 24 -13.65 18.55 -3.66
CA ARG A 24 -14.81 17.67 -3.84
C ARG A 24 -14.66 16.76 -5.06
N ALA A 25 -14.18 17.30 -6.18
CA ALA A 25 -13.92 16.49 -7.38
C ALA A 25 -12.86 15.42 -7.11
N LEU A 26 -11.75 15.81 -6.47
CA LEU A 26 -10.68 14.90 -6.07
C LEU A 26 -11.20 13.75 -5.20
N LEU A 27 -12.00 14.04 -4.16
CA LEU A 27 -12.59 13.01 -3.30
C LEU A 27 -13.45 12.02 -4.10
N GLY A 28 -14.23 12.52 -5.06
CA GLY A 28 -15.03 11.68 -5.96
C GLY A 28 -14.17 10.74 -6.81
N ASP A 29 -13.14 11.28 -7.48
CA ASP A 29 -12.22 10.49 -8.32
C ASP A 29 -11.43 9.47 -7.48
N CYS A 30 -10.91 9.89 -6.32
CA CYS A 30 -10.21 9.01 -5.39
C CYS A 30 -11.13 7.89 -4.89
N ARG A 31 -12.40 8.16 -4.58
CA ARG A 31 -13.37 7.12 -4.19
C ARG A 31 -13.53 6.08 -5.30
N THR A 32 -13.73 6.50 -6.55
CA THR A 32 -13.85 5.58 -7.68
C THR A 32 -12.58 4.75 -7.90
N TRP A 33 -11.41 5.39 -7.79
CA TRP A 33 -10.13 4.68 -7.90
C TRP A 33 -9.94 3.66 -6.77
N LEU A 34 -10.22 4.05 -5.52
CA LEU A 34 -10.08 3.20 -4.34
C LEU A 34 -11.06 2.02 -4.36
N ALA A 35 -12.28 2.21 -4.83
CA ALA A 35 -13.24 1.11 -5.01
C ALA A 35 -12.68 0.04 -5.95
N ARG A 36 -12.10 0.44 -7.08
CA ARG A 36 -11.44 -0.49 -8.02
C ARG A 36 -10.20 -1.13 -7.40
N TYR A 37 -9.43 -0.36 -6.62
CA TYR A 37 -8.23 -0.85 -5.95
C TYR A 37 -8.58 -1.93 -4.90
N PHE A 38 -9.58 -1.72 -4.07
CA PHE A 38 -9.93 -2.65 -2.98
C PHE A 38 -10.82 -3.82 -3.42
N ALA A 39 -11.66 -3.67 -4.45
CA ALA A 39 -12.60 -4.72 -4.88
C ALA A 39 -11.94 -6.07 -5.21
N ARG A 40 -10.66 -6.08 -5.59
CA ARG A 40 -9.89 -7.31 -5.88
C ARG A 40 -9.09 -7.85 -4.69
N ARG A 41 -9.21 -7.23 -3.52
CA ARG A 41 -8.31 -7.43 -2.38
C ARG A 41 -9.02 -7.80 -1.08
N ILE A 42 -10.28 -7.41 -0.94
CA ILE A 42 -11.07 -7.56 0.30
C ILE A 42 -12.52 -7.91 -0.01
N ALA A 43 -13.25 -8.38 1.00
CA ALA A 43 -14.66 -8.73 0.85
C ALA A 43 -15.52 -7.48 0.55
N PRO A 44 -16.58 -7.58 -0.27
CA PRO A 44 -17.38 -6.43 -0.69
C PRO A 44 -17.92 -5.54 0.45
N HIS A 45 -18.29 -6.16 1.58
CA HIS A 45 -18.85 -5.45 2.74
C HIS A 45 -17.82 -4.56 3.48
N GLN A 46 -16.52 -4.78 3.24
CA GLN A 46 -15.42 -4.03 3.89
C GLN A 46 -14.94 -2.85 3.03
N VAL A 47 -15.33 -2.82 1.75
CA VAL A 47 -14.79 -1.87 0.76
C VAL A 47 -15.13 -0.43 1.11
N ASP A 48 -16.41 -0.14 1.39
CA ASP A 48 -16.84 1.23 1.63
C ASP A 48 -16.21 1.84 2.89
N ASP A 49 -16.04 1.04 3.95
CA ASP A 49 -15.40 1.50 5.19
C ASP A 49 -13.92 1.80 4.97
N LEU A 50 -13.20 0.89 4.30
CA LEU A 50 -11.77 1.09 4.01
C LEU A 50 -11.52 2.27 3.07
N ILE A 51 -12.43 2.54 2.12
CA ILE A 51 -12.40 3.76 1.30
C ILE A 51 -12.50 4.99 2.20
N GLN A 52 -13.47 5.03 3.12
CA GLN A 52 -13.68 6.17 4.01
C GLN A 52 -12.46 6.43 4.89
N GLU A 53 -11.92 5.40 5.55
CA GLU A 53 -10.70 5.52 6.35
C GLU A 53 -9.50 6.04 5.52
N THR A 54 -9.39 5.58 4.27
CA THR A 54 -8.34 6.01 3.35
C THR A 54 -8.49 7.48 2.95
N LEU A 55 -9.70 7.93 2.63
CA LEU A 55 -9.97 9.34 2.30
C LEU A 55 -9.75 10.27 3.51
N VAL A 56 -10.12 9.84 4.72
CA VAL A 56 -9.79 10.58 5.96
C VAL A 56 -8.28 10.66 6.17
N SER A 57 -7.56 9.56 5.94
CA SER A 57 -6.10 9.53 6.04
C SER A 57 -5.44 10.42 4.98
N MET A 58 -5.96 10.43 3.76
CA MET A 58 -5.54 11.32 2.68
C MET A 58 -5.73 12.78 3.08
N HIS A 59 -6.90 13.14 3.61
CA HIS A 59 -7.19 14.50 4.08
C HIS A 59 -6.20 14.98 5.14
N ARG A 60 -5.93 14.14 6.15
CA ARG A 60 -4.94 14.45 7.22
C ARG A 60 -3.53 14.64 6.69
N LYS A 61 -3.20 13.98 5.58
CA LYS A 61 -1.89 14.06 4.92
C LYS A 61 -1.86 15.03 3.75
N LEU A 62 -2.93 15.79 3.51
CA LEU A 62 -3.09 16.57 2.29
C LEU A 62 -1.93 17.55 2.07
N ALA A 63 -1.46 18.21 3.13
CA ALA A 63 -0.32 19.13 3.08
C ALA A 63 1.05 18.46 2.88
N THR A 64 1.14 17.12 2.98
CA THR A 64 2.39 16.37 2.87
C THR A 64 2.70 15.88 1.46
N TRP A 65 1.73 15.97 0.54
CA TRP A 65 1.98 15.63 -0.85
C TRP A 65 2.79 16.74 -1.52
N ASP A 66 3.80 16.31 -2.26
CA ASP A 66 4.73 17.15 -3.00
C ASP A 66 4.31 17.16 -4.47
N SER A 67 4.09 18.34 -5.04
CA SER A 67 3.58 18.49 -6.41
C SER A 67 4.54 17.99 -7.49
N ASP A 68 5.82 17.82 -7.15
CA ASP A 68 6.82 17.25 -8.06
C ASP A 68 6.76 15.71 -8.09
N ARG A 69 5.88 15.09 -7.28
CA ARG A 69 5.70 13.64 -7.22
C ARG A 69 4.34 13.21 -7.73
N ALA A 70 4.31 12.03 -8.33
CA ALA A 70 3.06 11.41 -8.75
C ALA A 70 2.11 11.21 -7.55
N PHE A 71 0.85 11.60 -7.74
CA PHE A 71 -0.26 11.51 -6.81
C PHE A 71 -0.78 10.09 -6.63
N LEU A 72 -1.03 9.31 -7.70
CA LEU A 72 -1.58 7.96 -7.54
C LEU A 72 -0.66 7.04 -6.72
N PRO A 73 0.67 7.03 -6.90
CA PRO A 73 1.56 6.27 -6.02
C PRO A 73 1.48 6.70 -4.56
N TRP A 74 1.30 8.00 -4.29
CA TRP A 74 1.13 8.53 -2.94
C TRP A 74 -0.21 8.08 -2.33
N LEU A 75 -1.32 8.18 -3.07
CA LEU A 75 -2.63 7.67 -2.65
C LEU A 75 -2.60 6.15 -2.42
N ALA A 76 -2.01 5.40 -3.34
CA ALA A 76 -1.86 3.95 -3.25
C ALA A 76 -1.06 3.55 -2.01
N ALA A 77 -0.05 4.33 -1.61
CA ALA A 77 0.70 4.08 -0.39
C ALA A 77 -0.17 4.22 0.88
N ILE A 78 -1.07 5.21 0.91
CA ILE A 78 -2.04 5.40 2.01
C ILE A 78 -3.06 4.26 2.01
N ALA A 79 -3.63 3.94 0.84
CA ALA A 79 -4.61 2.87 0.68
C ALA A 79 -4.05 1.51 1.13
N ARG A 80 -2.83 1.18 0.70
CA ARG A 80 -2.14 -0.05 1.10
C ARG A 80 -1.89 -0.09 2.61
N TYR A 81 -1.49 1.03 3.22
CA TYR A 81 -1.31 1.09 4.67
C TYR A 81 -2.62 0.77 5.39
N ARG A 82 -3.74 1.40 4.99
CA ARG A 82 -5.06 1.16 5.60
C ARG A 82 -5.49 -0.30 5.43
N TRP A 83 -5.32 -0.85 4.25
CA TRP A 83 -5.66 -2.26 3.97
C TRP A 83 -4.88 -3.22 4.87
N ILE A 84 -3.58 -3.02 5.00
CA ILE A 84 -2.72 -3.82 5.87
C ILE A 84 -3.14 -3.70 7.34
N ASP A 85 -3.45 -2.48 7.80
CA ASP A 85 -3.93 -2.22 9.16
C ASP A 85 -5.24 -2.97 9.44
N MET A 86 -6.16 -3.00 8.47
CA MET A 86 -7.41 -3.76 8.55
C MET A 86 -7.16 -5.28 8.65
N LEU A 87 -6.30 -5.84 7.79
CA LEU A 87 -5.95 -7.27 7.83
C LEU A 87 -5.33 -7.66 9.18
N ARG A 88 -4.54 -6.77 9.78
CA ARG A 88 -3.94 -7.02 11.08
C ARG A 88 -4.98 -7.06 12.19
N ARG A 89 -5.91 -6.10 12.23
CA ARG A 89 -7.01 -6.10 13.20
C ARG A 89 -7.84 -7.38 13.09
N GLN A 90 -8.13 -7.83 11.87
CA GLN A 90 -8.84 -9.08 11.63
C GLN A 90 -8.07 -10.31 12.13
N ARG A 91 -6.75 -10.35 11.92
CA ARG A 91 -5.91 -11.43 12.45
C ARG A 91 -5.90 -11.43 13.97
N ASP A 92 -5.71 -10.27 14.60
CA ASP A 92 -5.68 -10.16 16.05
C ASP A 92 -7.06 -10.50 16.67
N GLU A 93 -8.16 -10.18 15.98
CA GLU A 93 -9.53 -10.59 16.34
C GLU A 93 -9.76 -12.09 16.16
N ALA A 94 -9.22 -12.69 15.08
CA ALA A 94 -9.29 -14.13 14.82
C ALA A 94 -8.39 -14.97 15.75
N GLU A 95 -7.23 -14.45 16.17
CA GLU A 95 -6.39 -15.10 17.19
C GLU A 95 -7.07 -15.11 18.58
N LEU A 96 -8.03 -14.21 18.80
CA LEU A 96 -8.88 -14.17 20.00
C LEU A 96 -10.18 -14.98 19.84
N GLY A 97 -10.54 -15.39 18.63
CA GLY A 97 -11.75 -16.15 18.30
C GLY A 97 -11.44 -17.31 17.35
N ASP A 98 -11.29 -18.51 17.92
CA ASP A 98 -10.94 -19.77 17.24
C ASP A 98 -11.72 -20.02 15.91
N ASN A 99 -10.96 -20.28 14.83
CA ASN A 99 -11.31 -20.73 13.46
C ASN A 99 -12.35 -19.87 12.66
N ASP A 100 -12.28 -19.67 11.34
CA ASP A 100 -11.73 -20.46 10.23
C ASP A 100 -11.75 -19.62 8.92
N ALA A 101 -11.17 -20.20 7.86
CA ALA A 101 -11.35 -19.90 6.43
C ALA A 101 -10.38 -18.94 5.72
N ALA A 102 -9.44 -19.54 4.96
CA ALA A 102 -9.30 -19.28 3.53
C ALA A 102 -8.44 -20.37 2.86
N VAL A 103 -9.08 -21.36 2.22
CA VAL A 103 -8.40 -22.31 1.31
C VAL A 103 -9.06 -22.20 -0.06
N GLY A 104 -8.26 -21.86 -1.08
CA GLY A 104 -8.74 -21.78 -2.46
C GLY A 104 -7.87 -20.95 -3.40
N ALA A 105 -6.55 -21.15 -3.41
CA ALA A 105 -5.65 -20.64 -4.46
C ALA A 105 -4.26 -21.32 -4.42
N GLU A 106 -4.17 -22.59 -4.04
CA GLU A 106 -2.89 -23.17 -3.59
C GLU A 106 -1.82 -23.30 -4.69
N ASP A 107 -2.13 -23.74 -5.91
CA ASP A 107 -1.06 -24.04 -6.89
C ASP A 107 -0.41 -22.79 -7.53
N GLU A 108 -1.20 -21.78 -7.90
CA GLU A 108 -0.69 -20.55 -8.52
C GLU A 108 -0.02 -19.63 -7.49
N ALA A 109 -0.54 -19.62 -6.24
CA ALA A 109 0.07 -18.90 -5.13
C ALA A 109 1.38 -19.54 -4.68
N VAL A 110 1.49 -20.88 -4.69
CA VAL A 110 2.74 -21.59 -4.37
C VAL A 110 3.82 -21.28 -5.41
N HIS A 111 3.49 -21.29 -6.71
CA HIS A 111 4.44 -20.92 -7.76
C HIS A 111 4.88 -19.45 -7.68
N ALA A 112 3.93 -18.53 -7.44
CA ALA A 112 4.24 -17.10 -7.25
C ALA A 112 5.08 -16.85 -5.98
N ARG A 113 4.83 -17.61 -4.90
CA ARG A 113 5.62 -17.53 -3.66
C ARG A 113 7.05 -18.02 -3.87
N LEU A 114 7.23 -19.17 -4.53
CA LEU A 114 8.55 -19.72 -4.86
C LEU A 114 9.37 -18.77 -5.75
N SER A 115 8.73 -18.14 -6.74
CA SER A 115 9.38 -17.13 -7.59
C SER A 115 9.78 -15.87 -6.80
N LEU A 116 8.92 -15.42 -5.88
CA LEU A 116 9.19 -14.27 -5.02
C LEU A 116 10.33 -14.53 -4.03
N ASP A 117 10.37 -15.71 -3.41
CA ASP A 117 11.44 -16.09 -2.49
C ASP A 117 12.80 -16.14 -3.19
N HIS A 118 12.82 -16.63 -4.44
CA HIS A 118 14.03 -16.62 -5.27
C HIS A 118 14.51 -15.19 -5.57
N LEU A 119 13.60 -14.30 -5.98
CA LEU A 119 13.91 -12.89 -6.23
C LEU A 119 14.42 -12.18 -4.97
N LEU A 120 13.81 -12.42 -3.82
CA LEU A 120 14.25 -11.83 -2.55
C LEU A 120 15.63 -12.33 -2.12
N ALA A 121 15.99 -13.58 -2.45
CA ALA A 121 17.32 -14.13 -2.19
C ALA A 121 18.44 -13.42 -2.96
N LEU A 122 18.13 -12.72 -4.06
CA LEU A 122 19.08 -11.91 -4.83
C LEU A 122 19.42 -10.56 -4.14
N LEU A 123 18.71 -10.21 -3.07
CA LEU A 123 18.91 -8.95 -2.35
C LEU A 123 19.81 -9.13 -1.12
N PRO A 124 20.52 -8.07 -0.69
CA PRO A 124 21.15 -8.03 0.62
C PRO A 124 20.14 -8.35 1.73
N PRO A 125 20.52 -9.11 2.79
CA PRO A 125 19.58 -9.61 3.81
C PRO A 125 18.70 -8.52 4.44
N LYS A 126 19.28 -7.35 4.72
CA LYS A 126 18.55 -6.21 5.30
C LYS A 126 17.49 -5.61 4.36
N GLN A 127 17.68 -5.73 3.04
CA GLN A 127 16.72 -5.27 2.04
C GLN A 127 15.60 -6.29 1.86
N ALA A 128 15.97 -7.58 1.72
CA ALA A 128 15.02 -8.68 1.68
C ALA A 128 14.11 -8.67 2.93
N GLN A 129 14.69 -8.66 4.13
CA GLN A 129 13.95 -8.65 5.39
C GLN A 129 12.99 -7.44 5.51
N ALA A 130 13.44 -6.24 5.14
CA ALA A 130 12.58 -5.05 5.18
C ALA A 130 11.42 -5.13 4.17
N ILE A 131 11.65 -5.72 3.00
CA ILE A 131 10.61 -5.93 1.99
C ILE A 131 9.63 -7.01 2.46
N THR A 132 10.10 -8.15 2.95
CA THR A 132 9.26 -9.24 3.47
C THR A 132 8.35 -8.72 4.56
N LEU A 133 8.91 -8.10 5.60
CA LEU A 133 8.13 -7.55 6.71
C LEU A 133 7.04 -6.59 6.20
N VAL A 134 7.38 -5.62 5.34
CA VAL A 134 6.45 -4.52 5.02
C VAL A 134 5.53 -4.79 3.82
N LYS A 135 5.97 -5.58 2.85
CA LYS A 135 5.26 -5.82 1.59
C LYS A 135 4.57 -7.18 1.53
N ILE A 136 5.07 -8.16 2.29
CA ILE A 136 4.55 -9.54 2.28
C ILE A 136 3.75 -9.80 3.55
N GLU A 137 4.36 -9.56 4.72
CA GLU A 137 3.74 -9.81 6.02
C GLU A 137 2.86 -8.64 6.50
N GLY A 138 2.93 -7.50 5.82
CA GLY A 138 2.12 -6.33 6.17
C GLY A 138 2.52 -5.68 7.48
N ALA A 139 3.76 -5.76 7.93
CA ALA A 139 4.25 -4.90 9.01
C ALA A 139 4.24 -3.42 8.58
N SER A 140 3.91 -2.52 9.51
CA SER A 140 4.16 -1.09 9.33
C SER A 140 5.67 -0.81 9.35
N ILE A 141 6.09 0.37 8.89
CA ILE A 141 7.50 0.74 8.98
C ILE A 141 7.99 0.76 10.43
N ALA A 142 7.16 1.21 11.36
CA ALA A 142 7.50 1.27 12.78
C ALA A 142 7.64 -0.13 13.40
N GLU A 143 6.78 -1.07 13.02
CA GLU A 143 6.90 -2.47 13.47
C GLU A 143 8.10 -3.15 12.85
N ALA A 144 8.29 -3.01 11.54
CA ALA A 144 9.47 -3.54 10.87
C ALA A 144 10.75 -3.01 11.50
N SER A 145 10.80 -1.70 11.83
CA SER A 145 11.89 -1.06 12.57
C SER A 145 12.16 -1.75 13.92
N ARG A 146 11.11 -2.03 14.71
CA ARG A 146 11.24 -2.75 15.98
C ARG A 146 11.69 -4.20 15.78
N ILE A 147 11.14 -4.90 14.80
CA ILE A 147 11.44 -6.32 14.52
C ILE A 147 12.88 -6.50 14.02
N CYS A 148 13.35 -5.66 13.11
CA CYS A 148 14.67 -5.78 12.51
C CYS A 148 15.77 -4.96 13.20
N GLY A 149 15.43 -4.20 14.24
CA GLY A 149 16.36 -3.34 14.99
C GLY A 149 16.95 -2.17 14.18
N GLN A 150 16.33 -1.81 13.05
CA GLN A 150 16.76 -0.69 12.19
C GLN A 150 15.92 0.55 12.47
N SER A 151 16.43 1.75 12.19
CA SER A 151 15.59 2.95 12.22
C SER A 151 14.52 2.92 11.12
N GLU A 152 13.37 3.56 11.34
CA GLU A 152 12.31 3.68 10.33
C GLU A 152 12.81 4.25 8.99
N SER A 153 13.75 5.20 9.06
CA SER A 153 14.38 5.78 7.86
C SER A 153 15.18 4.72 7.10
N LEU A 154 15.95 3.90 7.81
CA LEU A 154 16.74 2.84 7.20
C LEU A 154 15.85 1.73 6.62
N VAL A 155 14.74 1.39 7.27
CA VAL A 155 13.73 0.45 6.72
C VAL A 155 13.18 0.97 5.39
N LYS A 156 12.79 2.25 5.31
CA LYS A 156 12.30 2.87 4.07
C LYS A 156 13.37 2.84 2.96
N VAL A 157 14.62 3.15 3.29
CA VAL A 157 15.75 3.11 2.35
C VAL A 157 15.99 1.69 1.83
N ASN A 158 15.97 0.70 2.72
CA ASN A 158 16.17 -0.70 2.37
C ASN A 158 15.08 -1.21 1.43
N ILE A 159 13.82 -0.88 1.69
CA ILE A 159 12.69 -1.21 0.80
C ILE A 159 12.88 -0.54 -0.57
N HIS A 160 13.18 0.75 -0.60
CA HIS A 160 13.34 1.48 -1.86
C HIS A 160 14.47 0.90 -2.72
N ARG A 161 15.65 0.67 -2.12
CA ARG A 161 16.81 0.11 -2.82
C ARG A 161 16.57 -1.33 -3.27
N GLY A 162 15.92 -2.15 -2.44
CA GLY A 162 15.61 -3.53 -2.80
C GLY A 162 14.61 -3.60 -3.96
N LEU A 163 13.52 -2.84 -3.93
CA LEU A 163 12.55 -2.81 -5.03
C LEU A 163 13.17 -2.32 -6.35
N LYS A 164 14.06 -1.32 -6.30
CA LYS A 164 14.80 -0.85 -7.48
C LYS A 164 15.72 -1.94 -8.06
N LYS A 165 16.34 -2.76 -7.23
CA LYS A 165 17.15 -3.89 -7.70
C LYS A 165 16.29 -4.99 -8.32
N LEU A 166 15.18 -5.33 -7.68
CA LEU A 166 14.25 -6.34 -8.21
C LEU A 166 13.69 -5.93 -9.57
N SER A 167 13.35 -4.66 -9.78
CA SER A 167 12.88 -4.20 -11.10
C SER A 167 13.93 -4.38 -12.19
N GLN A 168 15.21 -4.17 -11.88
CA GLN A 168 16.31 -4.37 -12.83
C GLN A 168 16.49 -5.83 -13.24
N TYR A 169 16.27 -6.77 -12.32
CA TYR A 169 16.34 -8.21 -12.65
C TYR A 169 15.17 -8.64 -13.55
N ILE A 170 13.97 -8.13 -13.28
CA ILE A 170 12.77 -8.42 -14.07
C ILE A 170 12.84 -7.77 -15.46
N GLU A 171 13.49 -6.60 -15.60
CA GLU A 171 13.72 -5.95 -16.90
C GLU A 171 14.84 -6.62 -17.74
N SER A 172 15.64 -7.51 -17.12
CA SER A 172 16.75 -8.22 -17.78
C SER A 172 16.44 -9.67 -18.17
N GLU A 173 15.24 -10.17 -17.86
CA GLU A 173 14.65 -11.40 -18.41
C GLU A 173 13.77 -11.09 -19.62
#